data_AF-A0A2M7TSU5-F1
#
_entry.id   AF-A0A2M7TSU5-F1
#
_cell.length_a   1.000
_cell.length_b   1.000
_cell.length_c   1.000
_cell.angle_alpha   90.00
_cell.angle_beta   90.00
_cell.angle_gamma   90.00
#
_symmetry.space_group_name_H-M   'P 1'
#
loop_
_entity.id
_entity.type
_entity.pdbx_description
1 polymer ?
#
loop_
_entity_poly.entity_id
_entity_poly.type
_entity_poly.pdbx_seq_one_letter_code
_entity_poly.pdbx_strand_id
1 'polypeptide(L)'
;MFKTMVEATQQKKLTCKTGLKPNIINKEVFEREIALCKKLSKKNNGNCGWGVCKDCGVIPLLIKLHKGKLLEDPEEIKKAKGRITS
;
A
#
# COMPACT_ATOMS: atom_id res chain seq x y z
N MET A 1 16.80 38.84 -28.87
CA MET A 1 17.43 37.79 -28.04
C MET A 1 16.85 37.92 -26.64
N PHE A 2 16.09 37.02 -26.04
CA PHE A 2 15.67 35.64 -26.29
C PHE A 2 14.19 35.55 -25.83
N LYS A 3 13.30 34.98 -26.65
CA LYS A 3 11.94 34.64 -26.19
C LYS A 3 12.06 33.34 -25.39
N THR A 4 11.90 33.44 -24.07
CA THR A 4 11.89 32.30 -23.16
C THR A 4 10.74 31.37 -23.53
N MET A 5 11.07 30.18 -24.02
CA MET A 5 10.14 29.09 -24.24
C MET A 5 9.64 28.64 -22.87
N VAL A 6 8.39 28.97 -22.55
CA VAL A 6 7.69 28.36 -21.41
C VAL A 6 7.32 26.95 -21.84
N GLU A 7 8.13 25.98 -21.45
CA GLU A 7 7.80 24.56 -21.57
C GLU A 7 6.55 24.27 -20.75
N ALA A 8 5.43 24.12 -21.45
CA ALA A 8 4.18 23.66 -20.89
C ALA A 8 4.31 22.17 -20.51
N THR A 9 4.94 21.90 -19.36
CA THR A 9 4.82 20.60 -18.70
C THR A 9 3.39 20.50 -18.18
N GLN A 10 2.56 19.73 -18.87
CA GLN A 10 1.25 19.31 -18.36
C GLN A 10 1.47 18.66 -16.99
N GLN A 11 1.20 19.39 -15.91
CA GLN A 11 1.19 18.87 -14.55
C GLN A 11 0.07 17.84 -14.46
N LYS A 12 0.38 16.56 -14.75
CA LYS A 12 -0.56 15.48 -14.53
C LYS A 12 -0.91 15.45 -13.05
N LYS A 13 -2.17 15.77 -12.71
CA LYS A 13 -2.69 15.78 -11.35
C LYS A 13 -2.42 14.41 -10.69
N LEU A 14 -1.55 14.40 -9.67
CA LEU A 14 -1.24 13.20 -8.90
C LEU A 14 -2.48 12.74 -8.13
N THR A 15 -2.77 11.45 -8.17
CA THR A 15 -3.88 10.82 -7.45
C THR A 15 -3.40 9.51 -6.80
N CYS A 16 -4.22 8.94 -5.92
CA CYS A 16 -3.96 7.62 -5.35
C CYS A 16 -3.94 6.49 -6.40
N LYS A 17 -4.47 6.76 -7.60
CA LYS A 17 -4.52 5.84 -8.75
C LYS A 17 -3.32 5.99 -9.69
N THR A 18 -2.55 7.07 -9.54
CA THR A 18 -1.35 7.29 -10.36
C THR A 18 -0.32 6.19 -10.10
N GLY A 19 0.19 5.58 -11.18
CA GLY A 19 1.23 4.56 -11.09
C GLY A 19 0.77 3.19 -10.58
N LEU A 20 -0.55 2.92 -10.52
CA LEU A 20 -1.06 1.58 -10.25
C LEU A 20 -0.59 0.60 -11.34
N LYS A 21 0.39 -0.23 -11.01
CA LYS A 21 0.86 -1.34 -11.82
C LYS A 21 0.95 -2.58 -10.93
N PRO A 22 0.57 -3.77 -11.42
CA PRO A 22 0.81 -5.00 -10.68
C PRO A 22 2.31 -5.30 -10.64
N ASN A 23 2.73 -6.09 -9.66
CA ASN A 23 4.08 -6.61 -9.46
C ASN A 23 5.18 -5.53 -9.34
N ILE A 24 4.88 -4.34 -8.78
CA ILE A 24 5.92 -3.38 -8.39
C ILE A 24 6.83 -4.00 -7.32
N ILE A 25 6.23 -4.75 -6.39
CA ILE A 25 6.94 -5.70 -5.56
C ILE A 25 6.62 -7.12 -6.03
N ASN A 26 7.65 -7.96 -6.05
CA ASN A 26 7.48 -9.37 -6.40
C ASN A 26 6.71 -10.12 -5.30
N LYS A 27 6.25 -11.33 -5.64
CA LYS A 27 5.45 -12.17 -4.74
C LYS A 27 6.19 -12.53 -3.46
N GLU A 28 7.48 -12.83 -3.54
CA GLU A 28 8.29 -13.23 -2.38
C GLU A 28 8.40 -12.12 -1.34
N VAL A 29 8.69 -10.89 -1.77
CA VAL A 29 8.70 -9.71 -0.90
C VAL A 29 7.33 -9.49 -0.29
N PHE A 30 6.26 -9.54 -1.10
CA PHE A 30 4.90 -9.41 -0.59
C PHE A 30 4.59 -10.44 0.51
N GLU A 31 4.86 -11.72 0.26
CA GLU A 31 4.59 -12.80 1.22
C GLU A 31 5.43 -12.68 2.50
N ARG A 32 6.70 -12.30 2.37
CA ARG A 32 7.59 -12.06 3.51
C ARG A 32 7.09 -10.92 4.40
N GLU A 33 6.72 -9.78 3.81
CA GLU A 33 6.20 -8.63 4.57
C GLU A 33 4.86 -8.95 5.25
N ILE A 34 4.00 -9.71 4.58
CA ILE A 34 2.73 -10.18 5.16
C ILE A 34 3.00 -11.12 6.34
N ALA A 35 3.92 -12.08 6.20
CA ALA A 35 4.31 -13.00 7.27
C ALA A 35 4.89 -12.26 8.47
N LEU A 36 5.69 -11.20 8.24
CA LEU A 36 6.21 -10.34 9.29
C LEU A 36 5.08 -9.62 10.04
N CYS A 37 4.11 -9.05 9.31
CA CYS A 37 2.94 -8.41 9.90
C CYS A 37 2.15 -9.38 10.80
N LYS A 38 1.91 -10.62 10.33
CA LYS A 38 1.25 -11.67 11.13
C LYS A 38 2.01 -11.96 12.41
N LYS A 39 3.33 -12.18 12.29
CA LYS A 39 4.20 -12.53 13.42
C LYS A 39 4.22 -11.44 14.49
N LEU A 40 4.37 -10.18 14.08
CA LEU A 40 4.42 -9.05 15.02
C LEU A 40 3.07 -8.80 15.68
N SER A 41 1.98 -8.84 14.91
CA SER A 41 0.61 -8.70 15.44
C SER A 41 0.33 -9.74 16.51
N LYS A 42 0.72 -11.00 16.29
CA LYS A 42 0.55 -12.08 17.28
C LYS A 42 1.43 -11.91 18.50
N LYS A 43 2.70 -11.51 18.32
CA LYS A 43 3.65 -11.33 19.42
C LYS A 43 3.28 -10.18 20.35
N ASN A 44 2.66 -9.12 19.81
CA ASN A 44 2.44 -7.87 20.52
C ASN A 44 0.95 -7.54 20.72
N ASN A 45 0.11 -8.55 20.92
CA ASN A 45 -1.33 -8.41 21.22
C ASN A 45 -2.09 -7.48 20.25
N GLY A 46 -1.92 -7.69 18.95
CA GLY A 46 -2.58 -6.91 17.90
C GLY A 46 -1.85 -5.61 17.52
N ASN A 47 -0.61 -5.42 17.97
CA ASN A 47 0.23 -4.27 17.64
C ASN A 47 1.45 -4.67 16.82
N CYS A 48 2.07 -3.70 16.15
CA CYS A 48 3.39 -3.84 15.53
C CYS A 48 4.19 -2.55 15.73
N GLY A 49 5.39 -2.47 15.14
CA GLY A 49 6.24 -1.27 15.23
C GLY A 49 5.61 -0.01 14.63
N TRP A 50 4.50 -0.14 13.90
CA TRP A 50 3.75 0.97 13.30
C TRP A 50 2.52 1.38 14.12
N GLY A 51 2.30 0.77 15.29
CA GLY A 51 1.13 1.02 16.14
C GLY A 51 0.11 -0.13 16.10
N VAL A 52 -1.18 0.20 16.12
CA VAL A 52 -2.26 -0.79 16.21
C VAL A 52 -2.54 -1.40 14.84
N CYS A 53 -2.48 -2.73 14.73
CA CYS A 53 -2.62 -3.41 13.43
C CYS A 53 -4.01 -3.22 12.79
N LYS A 54 -5.06 -3.02 13.59
CA LYS A 54 -6.43 -2.75 13.10
C LYS A 54 -6.49 -1.47 12.24
N ASP A 55 -5.69 -0.46 12.60
CA ASP A 55 -5.67 0.86 11.96
C ASP A 55 -4.53 0.98 10.93
N CYS A 56 -3.69 -0.05 10.79
CA CYS A 56 -2.49 -0.01 9.96
C CYS A 56 -2.79 0.08 8.45
N GLY A 57 -2.15 1.02 7.75
CA GLY A 57 -2.28 1.21 6.29
C GLY A 57 -1.36 0.33 5.44
N VAL A 58 -0.42 -0.40 6.06
CA VAL A 58 0.60 -1.19 5.35
C VAL A 58 -0.04 -2.31 4.51
N ILE A 59 -1.08 -2.96 5.02
CA ILE A 59 -1.72 -4.09 4.33
C ILE A 59 -2.36 -3.64 2.99
N PRO A 60 -3.22 -2.60 2.95
CA PRO A 60 -3.68 -2.01 1.68
C PRO A 60 -2.53 -1.56 0.77
N LEU A 61 -1.47 -0.98 1.32
CA LEU A 61 -0.31 -0.52 0.53
C LEU A 61 0.41 -1.70 -0.15
N LEU A 62 0.69 -2.78 0.57
CA LEU A 62 1.32 -3.98 0.00
C LEU A 62 0.45 -4.60 -1.10
N ILE A 63 -0.88 -4.62 -0.91
CA ILE A 63 -1.81 -5.08 -1.95
C ILE A 63 -1.76 -4.16 -3.18
N LYS A 64 -1.68 -2.85 -2.98
CA LYS A 64 -1.52 -1.88 -4.06
C LYS A 64 -0.23 -2.14 -4.86
N LEU A 65 0.90 -2.32 -4.17
CA LEU A 65 2.20 -2.52 -4.80
C LEU A 65 2.33 -3.88 -5.50
N HIS A 66 1.77 -4.93 -4.91
CA HIS A 66 1.87 -6.27 -5.49
C HIS A 66 0.81 -6.54 -6.56
N LYS A 67 -0.45 -6.17 -6.30
CA LYS A 67 -1.58 -6.49 -7.19
C LYS A 67 -1.98 -5.35 -8.12
N GLY A 68 -1.43 -4.14 -7.93
CA GLY A 68 -1.87 -2.97 -8.68
C GLY A 68 -3.31 -2.54 -8.35
N LYS A 69 -3.88 -3.02 -7.22
CA LYS A 69 -5.26 -2.74 -6.80
C LYS A 69 -5.25 -1.77 -5.61
N LEU A 70 -5.89 -0.61 -5.78
CA LEU A 70 -6.23 0.26 -4.65
C LEU A 70 -7.52 -0.28 -3.99
N LEU A 71 -7.46 -0.55 -2.69
CA LEU A 71 -8.65 -0.88 -1.91
C LEU A 71 -9.26 0.44 -1.39
N GLU A 72 -10.44 0.79 -1.89
CA GLU A 72 -11.16 2.01 -1.49
C GLU A 72 -12.36 1.68 -0.56
N ASP A 73 -12.89 0.46 -0.65
CA ASP A 73 -14.01 0.00 0.17
C ASP A 73 -13.57 -0.42 1.59
N PRO A 74 -14.19 0.13 2.65
CA PRO A 74 -13.85 -0.20 4.04
C PRO A 74 -13.98 -1.70 4.39
N GLU A 75 -14.98 -2.40 3.84
CA GLU A 75 -15.18 -3.82 4.11
C GLU A 75 -14.14 -4.69 3.39
N GLU A 76 -13.72 -4.34 2.18
CA GLU A 76 -12.58 -4.97 1.49
C GLU A 76 -11.28 -4.78 2.30
N ILE A 77 -11.04 -3.57 2.81
CA ILE A 77 -9.88 -3.27 3.66
C ILE A 77 -9.92 -4.12 4.93
N LYS A 78 -11.07 -4.18 5.60
CA LYS A 78 -11.27 -4.97 6.82
C LYS A 78 -11.03 -6.46 6.56
N LYS A 79 -11.57 -7.01 5.47
CA LYS A 79 -11.33 -8.42 5.07
C LYS A 79 -9.86 -8.69 4.77
N ALA A 80 -9.18 -7.78 4.07
CA ALA A 80 -7.76 -7.91 3.78
C ALA A 80 -6.91 -7.93 5.06
N LYS A 81 -7.21 -7.04 6.00
CA LYS A 81 -6.55 -6.98 7.32
C LYS A 81 -6.87 -8.22 8.16
N GLY A 82 -8.13 -8.64 8.23
CA GLY A 82 -8.59 -9.78 9.02
C GLY A 82 -7.90 -11.10 8.68
N ARG A 83 -7.57 -11.35 7.40
CA ARG A 83 -6.79 -12.54 6.99
C ARG A 83 -5.35 -12.57 7.54
N ILE A 84 -4.91 -11.49 8.16
CA ILE A 84 -3.52 -11.27 8.57
C ILE A 84 -3.41 -11.00 10.07
N THR A 85 -4.35 -10.26 10.65
CA THR A 85 -4.27 -9.82 12.05
C THR A 85 -5.18 -10.62 12.99
N SER A 86 -5.96 -11.58 12.49
CA SER A 86 -6.78 -12.48 13.32
C SER A 86 -5.96 -13.63 13.91
#